data_AF-K5XBX3-F1
#
_entry.id   AF-K5XBX3-F1
#
_cell.length_a   1.000
_cell.length_b   1.000
_cell.length_c   1.000
_cell.angle_alpha   90.00
_cell.angle_beta   90.00
_cell.angle_gamma   90.00
#
_symmetry.space_group_name_H-M   'P 1'
#
loop_
_entity.id
_entity.type
_entity.pdbx_description
1 polymer ?
#
loop_
_entity_poly.entity_id
_entity_poly.type
_entity_poly.pdbx_seq_one_letter_code
_entity_poly.pdbx_strand_id
1 'polypeptide(L)'
;MKEWSDIWDKATPGLCMPPNATMMDDVLIPHEAAFIKEKAISYLRTLQDLTVTFYSNTTRAQESVYMVHITMPKHQVFLLERVKASGLSHIAEHTFNEVLGKVIISIGPECFCGISSDSTGNTARARTLVLKQWNWMIELSDTCHQLNPLAKDIFKIIYFNKTIKDMSGIIKHYKKSSFTASKIKQLVKETQTGQSFKSIGKTQFVTYHFAGEVL
;
A
#
# COMPACT_ATOMS: atom_id res chain seq x y z
N MET A 1 -13.63 -7.60 -17.13
CA MET A 1 -13.31 -8.64 -18.13
C MET A 1 -13.19 -8.08 -19.54
N LYS A 2 -14.01 -7.09 -19.93
CA LYS A 2 -13.96 -6.41 -21.24
C LYS A 2 -12.59 -5.77 -21.54
N GLU A 3 -12.00 -5.10 -20.55
CA GLU A 3 -10.69 -4.43 -20.65
C GLU A 3 -9.55 -5.38 -21.03
N TRP A 4 -9.57 -6.63 -20.54
CA TRP A 4 -8.57 -7.65 -20.88
C TRP A 4 -8.75 -8.20 -22.30
N SER A 5 -10.00 -8.33 -22.76
CA SER A 5 -10.31 -8.70 -24.14
C SER A 5 -9.84 -7.61 -25.11
N ASP A 6 -10.12 -6.34 -24.79
CA ASP A 6 -9.75 -5.19 -25.63
C ASP A 6 -8.22 -5.02 -25.72
N ILE A 7 -7.47 -5.36 -24.67
CA ILE A 7 -6.00 -5.38 -24.69
C ILE A 7 -5.50 -6.43 -25.67
N TRP A 8 -6.09 -7.62 -25.68
CA TRP A 8 -5.68 -8.69 -26.60
C TRP A 8 -6.03 -8.38 -28.05
N ASP A 9 -7.23 -7.85 -28.29
CA ASP A 9 -7.65 -7.43 -29.63
C ASP A 9 -6.75 -6.33 -30.21
N LYS A 10 -6.19 -5.45 -29.37
CA LYS A 10 -5.27 -4.38 -29.78
C LYS A 10 -3.80 -4.79 -29.82
N ALA A 11 -3.35 -5.66 -28.90
CA ALA A 11 -1.96 -6.09 -28.80
C ALA A 11 -1.60 -7.18 -29.81
N THR A 12 -2.59 -7.90 -30.34
CA THR A 12 -2.37 -9.04 -31.23
C THR A 12 -3.16 -8.99 -32.55
N PRO A 13 -3.06 -7.95 -33.39
CA PRO A 13 -3.51 -8.07 -34.76
C PRO A 13 -2.53 -8.99 -35.52
N GLY A 14 -2.77 -10.30 -35.49
CA GLY A 14 -2.03 -11.32 -36.26
C GLY A 14 -1.10 -12.27 -35.49
N LEU A 15 -1.10 -12.25 -34.15
CA LEU A 15 -0.35 -13.23 -33.36
C LEU A 15 -1.16 -14.54 -33.26
N CYS A 16 -0.67 -15.61 -33.90
CA CYS A 16 -1.44 -16.83 -34.09
C CYS A 16 -1.68 -17.64 -32.80
N MET A 17 -1.02 -17.32 -31.68
CA MET A 17 -1.28 -17.92 -30.36
C MET A 17 -0.92 -16.95 -29.22
N PRO A 18 -1.66 -16.96 -28.09
CA PRO A 18 -1.30 -16.18 -26.91
C PRO A 18 0.04 -16.67 -26.32
N PRO A 19 0.89 -15.78 -25.78
CA PRO A 19 2.08 -16.16 -25.03
C PRO A 19 1.76 -17.14 -23.91
N ASN A 20 2.67 -18.09 -23.68
CA ASN A 20 2.57 -19.00 -22.54
C ASN A 20 2.90 -18.25 -21.22
N ALA A 21 2.52 -18.85 -20.09
CA ALA A 21 2.67 -18.23 -18.78
C ALA A 21 4.13 -17.80 -18.48
N THR A 22 5.11 -18.64 -18.85
CA THR A 22 6.54 -18.36 -18.68
C THR A 22 6.98 -17.13 -19.47
N MET A 23 6.57 -17.00 -20.74
CA MET A 23 6.88 -15.84 -21.56
C MET A 23 6.24 -14.57 -21.00
N MET A 24 5.05 -14.67 -20.42
CA MET A 24 4.39 -13.53 -19.78
C MET A 24 5.10 -13.10 -18.50
N ASP A 25 5.38 -14.05 -17.60
CA ASP A 25 5.91 -13.81 -16.27
C ASP A 25 7.39 -13.42 -16.27
N ASP A 26 8.20 -14.07 -17.11
CA ASP A 26 9.67 -13.90 -17.07
C ASP A 26 10.18 -12.86 -18.07
N VAL A 27 9.40 -12.56 -19.13
CA VAL A 27 9.87 -11.71 -20.23
C VAL A 27 8.99 -10.48 -20.42
N LEU A 28 7.71 -10.66 -20.75
CA LEU A 28 6.85 -9.53 -21.15
C LEU A 28 6.56 -8.58 -19.99
N ILE A 29 6.10 -9.11 -18.84
CA ILE A 29 5.77 -8.27 -17.67
C ILE A 29 7.03 -7.57 -17.13
N PRO A 30 8.16 -8.25 -16.90
CA PRO A 30 9.35 -7.58 -16.36
C PRO A 30 9.93 -6.54 -17.32
N HIS A 31 9.94 -6.83 -18.62
CA HIS A 31 10.46 -5.90 -19.62
C HIS A 31 9.59 -4.65 -19.74
N GLU A 32 8.27 -4.81 -19.83
CA GLU A 32 7.35 -3.66 -19.89
C GLU A 32 7.39 -2.86 -18.58
N ALA A 33 7.47 -3.53 -17.43
CA ALA A 33 7.62 -2.86 -16.15
C ALA A 33 8.92 -2.04 -16.07
N ALA A 34 10.04 -2.58 -16.54
CA ALA A 34 11.32 -1.88 -16.61
C ALA A 34 11.25 -0.67 -17.56
N PHE A 35 10.67 -0.86 -18.75
CA PHE A 35 10.49 0.19 -19.74
C PHE A 35 9.60 1.35 -19.23
N ILE A 36 8.46 1.02 -18.63
CA ILE A 36 7.57 2.02 -18.02
C ILE A 36 8.28 2.75 -16.90
N LYS A 37 9.07 2.04 -16.07
CA LYS A 37 9.83 2.64 -14.98
C LYS A 37 10.89 3.62 -15.50
N GLU A 38 11.65 3.26 -16.52
CA GLU A 38 12.64 4.16 -17.13
C GLU A 38 11.99 5.40 -17.74
N LYS A 39 10.84 5.23 -18.42
CA LYS A 39 10.05 6.36 -18.93
C LYS A 39 9.53 7.25 -17.82
N ALA A 40 9.02 6.65 -16.73
CA ALA A 40 8.53 7.39 -15.57
C ALA A 40 9.66 8.21 -14.93
N ILE A 41 10.84 7.61 -14.70
CA ILE A 41 12.01 8.31 -14.16
C ILE A 41 12.44 9.45 -15.10
N SER A 42 12.52 9.19 -16.40
CA SER A 42 12.90 10.19 -17.41
C SER A 42 11.93 11.36 -17.43
N TYR A 43 10.63 11.10 -17.29
CA TYR A 43 9.62 12.13 -17.19
C TYR A 43 9.71 12.92 -15.87
N LEU A 44 9.86 12.22 -14.74
CA LEU A 44 9.96 12.84 -13.41
C LEU A 44 11.18 13.75 -13.27
N ARG A 45 12.31 13.42 -13.92
CA ARG A 45 13.50 14.28 -14.03
C ARG A 45 13.22 15.67 -14.63
N THR A 46 12.19 15.79 -15.46
CA THR A 46 11.83 17.06 -16.10
C THR A 46 10.99 17.96 -15.20
N LEU A 47 10.55 17.45 -14.05
CA LEU A 47 9.63 18.12 -13.14
C LEU A 47 10.36 18.61 -11.89
N GLN A 48 9.68 19.52 -11.20
CA GLN A 48 10.10 20.10 -9.92
C GLN A 48 8.97 19.94 -8.91
N ASP A 49 9.25 20.25 -7.65
CA ASP A 49 8.30 20.18 -6.53
C ASP A 49 7.68 18.79 -6.34
N LEU A 50 8.48 17.74 -6.56
CA LEU A 50 8.08 16.36 -6.33
C LEU A 50 8.04 16.07 -4.83
N THR A 51 7.06 15.27 -4.42
CA THR A 51 7.00 14.72 -3.07
C THR A 51 7.21 13.22 -3.13
N VAL A 52 8.18 12.71 -2.38
CA VAL A 52 8.38 11.26 -2.23
C VAL A 52 7.60 10.77 -1.02
N THR A 53 6.83 9.71 -1.20
CA THR A 53 6.20 9.00 -0.08
C THR A 53 6.62 7.55 -0.09
N PHE A 54 6.88 7.01 1.10
CA PHE A 54 7.24 5.61 1.22
C PHE A 54 6.57 4.98 2.44
N TYR A 55 6.19 3.72 2.31
CA TYR A 55 5.65 2.95 3.41
C TYR A 55 6.20 1.53 3.41
N SER A 56 6.22 0.95 4.60
CA SER A 56 6.57 -0.45 4.79
C SER A 56 5.32 -1.24 5.13
N ASN A 57 5.16 -2.42 4.52
CA ASN A 57 4.12 -3.35 4.90
C ASN A 57 4.69 -4.75 5.04
N THR A 58 4.17 -5.50 5.99
CA THR A 58 4.56 -6.90 6.21
C THR A 58 3.50 -7.79 5.56
N THR A 59 3.92 -8.65 4.64
CA THR A 59 3.02 -9.63 4.02
C THR A 59 2.61 -10.70 5.02
N ARG A 60 1.58 -11.48 4.70
CA ARG A 60 1.16 -12.64 5.52
C ARG A 60 2.26 -13.71 5.63
N ALA A 61 3.21 -13.73 4.70
CA ALA A 61 4.40 -14.57 4.72
C ALA A 61 5.56 -13.97 5.53
N GLN A 62 5.31 -12.91 6.32
CA GLN A 62 6.31 -12.19 7.11
C GLN A 62 7.41 -11.51 6.29
N GLU A 63 7.15 -11.23 5.01
CA GLU A 63 8.09 -10.49 4.16
C GLU A 63 7.84 -8.99 4.30
N SER A 64 8.89 -8.21 4.52
CA SER A 64 8.81 -6.75 4.50
C SER A 64 8.88 -6.25 3.05
N VAL A 65 7.87 -5.48 2.66
CA VAL A 65 7.74 -4.87 1.35
C VAL A 65 7.75 -3.36 1.53
N TYR A 66 8.70 -2.70 0.88
CA TYR A 66 8.76 -1.23 0.80
C TYR A 66 8.17 -0.79 -0.52
N MET A 67 7.29 0.20 -0.48
CA MET A 67 6.73 0.82 -1.68
C MET A 67 7.07 2.30 -1.70
N VAL A 68 7.65 2.76 -2.81
CA VAL A 68 8.00 4.17 -3.01
C VAL A 68 7.10 4.77 -4.07
N HIS A 69 6.43 5.85 -3.69
CA HIS A 69 5.55 6.62 -4.53
C HIS A 69 6.10 8.02 -4.73
N ILE A 70 5.84 8.58 -5.90
CA ILE A 70 6.18 9.97 -6.20
C ILE A 70 4.92 10.70 -6.62
N THR A 71 4.62 11.75 -5.87
CA THR A 71 3.49 12.62 -6.12
C THR A 71 3.97 13.87 -6.84
N MET A 72 3.36 14.14 -7.99
CA MET A 72 3.60 15.35 -8.76
C MET A 72 2.76 16.53 -8.25
N PRO A 73 3.09 17.78 -8.61
CA PRO A 73 2.28 18.96 -8.29
C PRO A 73 0.81 18.86 -8.74
N LYS A 74 0.54 18.10 -9.81
CA LYS A 74 -0.82 17.84 -10.31
C LYS A 74 -1.54 16.67 -9.62
N HIS A 75 -1.06 16.23 -8.45
CA HIS A 75 -1.60 15.13 -7.63
C HIS A 75 -1.64 13.75 -8.29
N GLN A 76 -0.98 13.57 -9.43
CA GLN A 76 -0.76 12.26 -10.01
C GLN A 76 0.37 11.55 -9.27
N VAL A 77 0.20 10.24 -9.06
CA VAL A 77 1.09 9.42 -8.25
C VAL A 77 1.69 8.31 -9.11
N PHE A 78 3.01 8.19 -9.10
CA PHE A 78 3.74 7.09 -9.71
C PHE A 78 4.20 6.12 -8.62
N LEU A 79 3.91 4.82 -8.80
CA LEU A 79 4.56 3.76 -8.05
C LEU A 79 5.83 3.37 -8.79
N LEU A 80 7.00 3.66 -8.21
CA LEU A 80 8.29 3.41 -8.89
C LEU A 80 9.00 2.16 -8.43
N GLU A 81 8.92 1.85 -7.14
CA GLU A 81 9.68 0.76 -6.58
C GLU A 81 8.85 -0.04 -5.59
N ARG A 82 8.95 -1.37 -5.72
CA ARG A 82 8.49 -2.32 -4.72
C ARG A 82 9.65 -3.25 -4.37
N VAL A 83 10.31 -2.97 -3.25
CA VAL A 83 11.43 -3.80 -2.79
C VAL A 83 10.93 -4.82 -1.78
N LYS A 84 11.16 -6.11 -2.07
CA LYS A 84 11.03 -7.19 -1.10
C LYS A 84 12.35 -7.29 -0.31
N ALA A 85 12.31 -7.00 0.98
CA ALA A 85 13.45 -7.12 1.87
C ALA A 85 13.18 -8.21 2.92
N SER A 86 13.11 -9.47 2.47
CA SER A 86 12.97 -10.62 3.35
C SER A 86 14.35 -11.10 3.80
N GLY A 87 14.56 -11.30 5.11
CA GLY A 87 15.80 -11.88 5.66
C GLY A 87 16.98 -10.93 5.86
N LEU A 88 16.86 -9.64 5.55
CA LEU A 88 17.88 -8.63 5.85
C LEU A 88 17.48 -7.83 7.09
N SER A 89 18.47 -7.50 7.92
CA SER A 89 18.32 -6.64 9.09
C SER A 89 17.58 -5.36 8.69
N HIS A 90 16.38 -5.15 9.23
CA HIS A 90 15.53 -3.98 9.01
C HIS A 90 16.15 -2.72 9.65
N ILE A 91 17.29 -2.29 9.14
CA ILE A 91 18.02 -1.12 9.61
C ILE A 91 17.59 0.03 8.71
N ALA A 92 17.26 1.17 9.31
CA ALA A 92 16.87 2.38 8.60
C ALA A 92 17.88 2.79 7.50
N GLU A 93 19.16 2.52 7.73
CA GLU A 93 20.25 2.72 6.76
C GLU A 93 20.09 1.88 5.50
N HIS A 94 19.63 0.63 5.60
CA HIS A 94 19.36 -0.21 4.43
C HIS A 94 18.20 0.35 3.62
N THR A 95 17.09 0.74 4.28
CA THR A 95 15.96 1.38 3.59
C THR A 95 16.38 2.69 2.92
N PHE A 96 17.23 3.49 3.58
CA PHE A 96 17.77 4.71 3.03
C PHE A 96 18.69 4.44 1.83
N ASN A 97 19.72 3.60 1.98
CA ASN A 97 20.73 3.39 0.94
C ASN A 97 20.22 2.57 -0.25
N GLU A 98 19.48 1.49 0.00
CA GLU A 98 19.14 0.50 -1.02
C GLU A 98 17.80 0.75 -1.70
N VAL A 99 16.93 1.57 -1.10
CA VAL A 99 15.58 1.80 -1.64
C VAL A 99 15.39 3.29 -1.92
N LEU A 100 15.32 4.10 -0.87
CA LEU A 100 14.85 5.47 -0.98
C LEU A 100 15.88 6.37 -1.66
N GLY A 101 17.15 6.24 -1.29
CA GLY A 101 18.26 7.00 -1.83
C GLY A 101 18.50 6.72 -3.31
N LYS A 102 18.42 5.44 -3.73
CA LYS A 102 18.52 5.08 -5.16
C LYS A 102 17.42 5.72 -5.99
N VAL A 103 16.18 5.70 -5.52
CA VAL A 103 15.05 6.34 -6.23
C VAL A 103 15.26 7.86 -6.31
N ILE A 104 15.57 8.53 -5.20
CA ILE A 104 15.78 9.98 -5.17
C ILE A 104 16.95 10.38 -6.10
N ILE A 105 18.08 9.68 -6.01
CA ILE A 105 19.26 9.93 -6.87
C ILE A 105 18.94 9.67 -8.34
N SER A 106 18.17 8.62 -8.65
CA SER A 106 17.80 8.29 -10.02
C SER A 106 16.98 9.39 -10.71
N ILE A 107 16.25 10.20 -9.95
CA ILE A 107 15.43 11.29 -10.50
C ILE A 107 16.13 12.64 -10.39
N GLY A 108 16.96 12.83 -9.39
CA GLY A 108 17.53 14.13 -9.06
C GLY A 108 16.98 14.61 -7.73
N PRO A 109 17.79 14.65 -6.66
CA PRO A 109 17.36 15.14 -5.35
C PRO A 109 16.78 16.57 -5.38
N GLU A 110 17.27 17.41 -6.29
CA GLU A 110 16.83 18.78 -6.53
C GLU A 110 15.37 18.87 -7.02
N CYS A 111 14.85 17.82 -7.65
CA CYS A 111 13.46 17.77 -8.10
C CYS A 111 12.48 17.62 -6.93
N PHE A 112 12.94 17.26 -5.74
CA PHE A 112 12.09 16.99 -4.58
C PHE A 112 12.02 18.15 -3.60
N CYS A 113 10.80 18.50 -3.20
CA CYS A 113 10.52 19.50 -2.17
C CYS A 113 10.05 18.89 -0.85
N GLY A 114 9.60 17.62 -0.85
CA GLY A 114 8.98 17.03 0.34
C GLY A 114 9.10 15.52 0.44
N ILE A 115 9.00 15.03 1.68
CA ILE A 115 8.98 13.61 2.01
C ILE A 115 7.89 13.29 3.03
N SER A 116 7.17 12.18 2.83
CA SER A 116 6.25 11.63 3.82
C SER A 116 6.44 10.14 4.03
N SER A 117 6.22 9.66 5.26
CA SER A 117 6.13 8.23 5.56
C SER A 117 5.31 7.97 6.81
N ASP A 118 4.92 6.71 7.00
CA ASP A 118 4.40 6.26 8.28
C ASP A 118 5.42 6.51 9.41
N SER A 119 4.93 6.60 10.66
CA SER A 119 5.74 6.91 11.84
C SER A 119 6.36 5.68 12.50
N THR A 120 6.51 4.57 11.76
CA THR A 120 7.13 3.36 12.30
C THR A 120 8.63 3.60 12.57
N GLY A 121 9.22 2.96 13.57
CA GLY A 121 10.57 3.31 14.05
C GLY A 121 11.65 3.34 12.96
N ASN A 122 11.61 2.41 12.01
CA ASN A 122 12.60 2.33 10.92
C ASN A 122 12.33 3.32 9.78
N THR A 123 11.06 3.54 9.43
CA THR A 123 10.66 4.49 8.39
C THR A 123 10.92 5.92 8.85
N ALA A 124 10.59 6.25 10.10
CA ALA A 124 10.91 7.55 10.70
C ALA A 124 12.43 7.83 10.66
N ARG A 125 13.26 6.85 11.05
CA ARG A 125 14.72 6.98 10.99
C ARG A 125 15.23 7.14 9.55
N ALA A 126 14.71 6.37 8.59
CA ALA A 126 15.08 6.49 7.19
C ALA A 126 14.73 7.88 6.63
N ARG A 127 13.56 8.41 6.99
CA ARG A 127 13.16 9.78 6.66
C ARG A 127 14.10 10.82 7.27
N THR A 128 14.50 10.66 8.53
CA THR A 128 15.51 11.53 9.15
C THR A 128 16.84 11.49 8.39
N LEU A 129 17.27 10.32 7.90
CA LEU A 129 18.49 10.22 7.09
C LEU A 129 18.38 10.96 5.75
N VAL A 130 17.23 10.87 5.07
CA VAL A 130 16.93 11.67 3.87
C VAL A 130 17.04 13.15 4.15
N LEU A 131 16.37 13.64 5.20
CA LEU A 131 16.36 15.06 5.55
C LEU A 131 17.75 15.57 5.97
N LYS A 132 18.59 14.71 6.55
CA LYS A 132 19.99 15.04 6.84
C LYS A 132 20.83 15.15 5.56
N GLN A 133 20.59 14.30 4.58
CA GLN A 133 21.32 14.30 3.31
C GLN A 133 20.84 15.43 2.37
N TRP A 134 19.54 15.71 2.35
CA TRP A 134 18.88 16.68 1.48
C TRP A 134 18.00 17.60 2.32
N ASN A 135 18.63 18.59 2.95
CA ASN A 135 18.04 19.44 3.98
C ASN A 135 17.00 20.46 3.49
N TRP A 136 16.87 20.65 2.18
CA TRP A 136 15.84 21.52 1.59
C TRP A 136 14.47 20.85 1.54
N MET A 137 14.40 19.52 1.67
CA MET A 137 13.14 18.79 1.65
C MET A 137 12.35 19.02 2.94
N ILE A 138 11.04 19.17 2.81
CA ILE A 138 10.14 19.37 3.94
C ILE A 138 9.58 18.02 4.40
N GLU A 139 9.59 17.79 5.71
CA GLU A 139 8.91 16.64 6.31
C GLU A 139 7.39 16.87 6.34
N LEU A 140 6.65 16.01 5.65
CA LEU A 140 5.19 16.01 5.64
C LEU A 140 4.67 14.87 6.53
N SER A 141 3.82 15.21 7.49
CA SER A 141 3.17 14.23 8.35
C SER A 141 2.17 13.38 7.57
N ASP A 142 2.19 12.06 7.82
CA ASP A 142 1.16 11.16 7.32
C ASP A 142 -0.11 11.31 8.18
N THR A 143 -1.02 12.15 7.69
CA THR A 143 -2.30 12.46 8.36
C THR A 143 -3.18 11.23 8.50
N CYS A 144 -3.16 10.32 7.53
CA CYS A 144 -3.83 9.04 7.65
C CYS A 144 -3.27 8.34 8.90
N HIS A 145 -1.97 8.06 8.96
CA HIS A 145 -1.43 7.31 10.11
C HIS A 145 -1.70 7.98 11.46
N GLN A 146 -1.80 9.31 11.52
CA GLN A 146 -2.18 10.05 12.73
C GLN A 146 -3.66 9.93 13.12
N LEU A 147 -4.58 9.83 12.15
CA LEU A 147 -6.01 9.65 12.40
C LEU A 147 -6.33 8.28 13.02
N ASN A 148 -5.52 7.25 12.78
CA ASN A 148 -5.78 5.90 13.28
C ASN A 148 -5.63 5.77 14.81
N PRO A 149 -4.54 6.25 15.46
CA PRO A 149 -4.47 6.39 16.91
C PRO A 149 -5.62 7.21 17.50
N LEU A 150 -5.98 8.34 16.87
CA LEU A 150 -7.08 9.18 17.32
C LEU A 150 -8.40 8.39 17.34
N ALA A 151 -8.73 7.69 16.25
CA ALA A 151 -9.91 6.83 16.19
C ALA A 151 -9.87 5.76 17.28
N LYS A 152 -8.73 5.10 17.50
CA LYS A 152 -8.57 4.10 18.57
C LYS A 152 -8.82 4.69 19.95
N ASP A 153 -8.37 5.91 20.20
CA ASP A 153 -8.57 6.56 21.50
C ASP A 153 -10.03 6.97 21.72
N ILE A 154 -10.74 7.41 20.67
CA ILE A 154 -12.19 7.62 20.72
C ILE A 154 -12.90 6.31 21.10
N PHE A 155 -12.52 5.18 20.51
CA PHE A 155 -13.11 3.87 20.83
C PHE A 155 -12.71 3.33 22.22
N LYS A 156 -11.73 3.92 22.92
CA LYS A 156 -11.42 3.57 24.32
C LYS A 156 -12.28 4.32 25.34
N ILE A 157 -13.10 5.28 24.91
CA ILE A 157 -14.02 6.00 25.81
C ILE A 157 -15.00 4.99 26.42
N ILE A 158 -15.19 5.06 27.73
CA ILE A 158 -15.98 4.10 28.53
C ILE A 158 -17.37 3.85 27.94
N TYR A 159 -17.97 4.89 27.36
CA TYR A 159 -19.26 4.85 26.69
C TYR A 159 -19.36 3.75 25.62
N PHE A 160 -18.30 3.54 24.82
CA PHE A 160 -18.31 2.58 23.71
C PHE A 160 -17.92 1.15 24.14
N ASN A 161 -17.46 0.95 25.37
CA ASN A 161 -16.92 -0.35 25.81
C ASN A 161 -17.93 -1.49 25.66
N LYS A 162 -19.20 -1.26 26.01
CA LYS A 162 -20.25 -2.29 25.91
C LYS A 162 -20.47 -2.67 24.44
N THR A 163 -20.71 -1.68 23.58
CA THR A 163 -20.94 -1.89 22.14
C THR A 163 -19.76 -2.61 21.47
N ILE A 164 -18.52 -2.20 21.79
CA ILE A 164 -17.31 -2.83 21.25
C ILE A 164 -17.18 -4.27 21.74
N LYS A 165 -17.50 -4.54 23.01
CA LYS A 165 -17.44 -5.89 23.59
C LYS A 165 -18.47 -6.82 22.94
N ASP A 166 -19.70 -6.34 22.77
CA ASP A 166 -20.78 -7.09 22.13
C ASP A 166 -20.45 -7.39 20.66
N MET A 167 -20.02 -6.37 19.90
CA MET A 167 -19.56 -6.52 18.51
C MET A 167 -18.40 -7.50 18.39
N SER A 168 -17.38 -7.38 19.25
CA SER A 168 -16.24 -8.31 19.26
C SER A 168 -16.65 -9.74 19.60
N GLY A 169 -17.62 -9.90 20.50
CA GLY A 169 -18.21 -11.19 20.87
C GLY A 169 -18.92 -11.86 19.70
N ILE A 170 -19.75 -11.11 18.97
CA ILE A 170 -20.45 -11.58 17.77
C ILE A 170 -19.45 -12.01 16.70
N ILE A 171 -18.45 -11.17 16.41
CA ILE A 171 -17.39 -11.50 15.42
C ILE A 171 -16.62 -12.75 15.83
N LYS A 172 -16.32 -12.93 17.13
CA LYS A 172 -15.62 -14.11 17.64
C LYS A 172 -16.46 -15.37 17.51
N HIS A 173 -17.76 -15.30 17.83
CA HIS A 173 -18.69 -16.42 17.65
C HIS A 173 -18.80 -16.82 16.18
N TYR A 174 -18.94 -15.83 15.29
CA TYR A 174 -18.96 -16.02 13.83
C TYR A 174 -17.73 -16.77 13.33
N LYS A 175 -16.53 -16.34 13.72
CA LYS A 175 -15.29 -16.98 13.28
C LYS A 175 -15.14 -18.43 13.76
N LYS A 176 -15.74 -18.77 14.91
CA LYS A 176 -15.62 -20.11 15.50
C LYS A 176 -16.67 -21.09 14.95
N SER A 177 -17.82 -20.60 14.51
CA SER A 177 -18.93 -21.44 14.04
C SER A 177 -18.92 -21.57 12.51
N SER A 178 -18.62 -22.78 12.02
CA SER A 178 -18.70 -23.11 10.59
C SER A 178 -20.12 -22.96 10.02
N PHE A 179 -21.14 -23.25 10.83
CA PHE A 179 -22.54 -23.13 10.46
C PHE A 179 -22.94 -21.66 10.21
N THR A 180 -22.59 -20.78 11.16
CA THR A 180 -22.93 -19.35 11.08
C THR A 180 -22.15 -18.65 9.95
N ALA A 181 -20.89 -19.05 9.73
CA ALA A 181 -20.07 -18.55 8.64
C ALA A 181 -20.67 -18.85 7.25
N SER A 182 -21.20 -20.05 7.05
CA SER A 182 -21.84 -20.46 5.78
C SER A 182 -23.18 -19.75 5.55
N LYS A 183 -24.00 -19.60 6.59
CA LYS A 183 -25.30 -18.92 6.51
C LYS A 183 -25.18 -17.45 6.08
N ILE A 184 -24.19 -16.73 6.61
CA ILE A 184 -23.97 -15.32 6.26
C ILE A 184 -23.35 -15.18 4.85
N LYS A 185 -22.48 -16.10 4.42
CA LYS A 185 -22.00 -16.11 3.02
C LYS A 185 -23.15 -16.26 2.03
N GLN A 186 -24.18 -17.02 2.40
CA GLN A 186 -25.39 -17.15 1.62
C GLN A 186 -26.20 -15.84 1.63
N LEU A 187 -26.43 -15.26 2.81
CA LEU A 187 -27.13 -13.97 2.94
C LEU A 187 -26.45 -12.83 2.16
N VAL A 188 -25.12 -12.71 2.24
CA VAL A 188 -24.31 -11.74 1.49
C VAL A 188 -24.47 -11.89 -0.03
N LYS A 189 -24.62 -13.13 -0.52
CA LYS A 189 -24.92 -13.40 -1.94
C LYS A 189 -26.34 -12.99 -2.30
N GLU A 190 -27.29 -13.16 -1.39
CA GLU A 190 -28.72 -12.83 -1.59
C GLU A 190 -28.97 -11.31 -1.50
N THR A 191 -28.25 -10.59 -0.64
CA THR A 191 -28.42 -9.13 -0.41
C THR A 191 -27.59 -8.25 -1.33
N GLN A 192 -26.70 -8.82 -2.17
CA GLN A 192 -25.74 -8.10 -3.03
C GLN A 192 -24.84 -7.10 -2.27
N THR A 193 -24.79 -7.16 -0.94
CA THR A 193 -23.90 -6.33 -0.13
C THR A 193 -22.52 -6.99 -0.13
N GLY A 194 -21.62 -6.55 -1.01
CA GLY A 194 -20.33 -7.18 -1.27
C GLY A 194 -19.31 -7.25 -0.12
N GLN A 195 -19.71 -7.10 1.14
CA GLN A 195 -18.81 -7.12 2.31
C GLN A 195 -19.20 -8.20 3.33
N SER A 196 -18.28 -9.12 3.59
CA SER A 196 -18.30 -10.00 4.76
C SER A 196 -17.80 -9.29 6.01
N PHE A 197 -18.21 -9.73 7.21
CA PHE A 197 -17.74 -9.20 8.50
C PHE A 197 -16.21 -9.02 8.54
N LYS A 198 -15.76 -7.77 8.65
CA LYS A 198 -14.33 -7.44 8.81
C LYS A 198 -13.96 -7.54 10.28
N SER A 199 -12.78 -8.11 10.53
CA SER A 199 -12.27 -8.22 11.89
C SER A 199 -11.77 -6.87 12.38
N ILE A 200 -12.00 -6.57 13.65
CA ILE A 200 -11.35 -5.45 14.33
C ILE A 200 -9.86 -5.79 14.43
N GLY A 201 -9.06 -5.28 13.48
CA GLY A 201 -7.62 -5.47 13.42
C GLY A 201 -6.87 -4.27 14.00
N LYS A 202 -5.65 -4.52 14.52
CA LYS A 202 -4.76 -3.47 15.04
C LYS A 202 -4.23 -2.50 13.96
N THR A 203 -4.24 -2.90 12.69
CA THR A 203 -3.32 -2.34 11.67
C THR A 203 -4.00 -1.77 10.42
N GLN A 204 -5.32 -1.67 10.36
CA GLN A 204 -6.01 -1.03 9.24
C GLN A 204 -6.96 0.04 9.75
N PHE A 205 -7.05 1.13 8.98
CA PHE A 205 -7.93 2.25 9.23
C PHE A 205 -9.33 1.79 9.58
N VAL A 206 -9.89 2.35 10.66
CA VAL A 206 -11.35 2.46 10.80
C VAL A 206 -12.00 1.05 10.85
N THR A 207 -11.28 0.04 11.33
CA THR A 207 -11.77 -1.35 11.45
C THR A 207 -12.99 -1.47 12.36
N TYR A 208 -13.15 -0.56 13.31
CA TYR A 208 -14.35 -0.45 14.15
C TYR A 208 -15.58 0.00 13.37
N HIS A 209 -15.46 0.94 12.43
CA HIS A 209 -16.56 1.34 11.54
C HIS A 209 -16.94 0.20 10.60
N PHE A 210 -15.95 -0.42 9.95
CA PHE A 210 -16.23 -1.55 9.05
C PHE A 210 -16.79 -2.78 9.77
N ALA A 211 -16.49 -2.95 11.06
CA ALA A 211 -17.10 -3.98 11.88
C ALA A 211 -18.56 -3.64 12.24
N GLY A 212 -18.87 -2.35 12.44
CA GLY A 212 -20.22 -1.86 12.74
C GLY A 212 -21.13 -1.74 11.52
N GLU A 213 -20.58 -1.46 10.33
CA GLU A 213 -21.34 -1.29 9.08
C GLU A 213 -21.99 -2.59 8.58
N VAL A 214 -21.48 -3.75 9.03
CA VAL A 214 -21.97 -5.08 8.66
C VAL A 214 -22.93 -5.67 9.71
N LEU A 215 -23.08 -5.01 10.87
CA LEU A 215 -24.04 -5.39 11.92
C LEU A 215 -25.38 -4.67 11.72
#